data_AF-A0A3B0ZPU4-F1
#
_entry.id   AF-A0A3B0ZPU4-F1
#
_cell.length_a   1.000
_cell.length_b   1.000
_cell.length_c   1.000
_cell.angle_alpha   90.00
_cell.angle_beta   90.00
_cell.angle_gamma   90.00
#
_symmetry.space_group_name_H-M   'P 1'
#
loop_
_entity.id
_entity.type
_entity.pdbx_description
1 polymer ?
#
loop_
_entity_poly.entity_id
_entity_poly.type
_entity_poly.pdbx_seq_one_letter_code
_entity_poly.pdbx_strand_id
1 'polypeptide(L)'
;MEFSLLDTILIALDRLALATIIGASAAFIWLLKDHHARALVQPKLRFMIDGALIILLITTTVVLLMRSATMADVSLLEAFPFVEKVVEKSHFGSLWAGRAIALVIMMTLWLFIRKTTPPLSGVLLIAASAAIAFYISATSHAGDEGLFTLDNLTNSTHIIGGCLWGGAVIAYLVIISTLRQQSNAMHKIICSSADRLSSLATVALALVISTGLLNAWHRLETIAELWQTDYGITLMIKFAFVVMMMVIGASNRFIIIPAMTGKPAASGRFQRVLSLDALLFITIICLAAALGIQGPGEH
;
A
#
# COMPACT_ATOMS: atom_id res chain seq x y z
N MET A 1 10.59 14.95 -19.04
CA MET A 1 11.40 14.53 -17.88
C MET A 1 10.77 14.96 -16.55
N GLU A 2 10.30 16.21 -16.39
CA GLU A 2 9.65 16.66 -15.14
C GLU A 2 8.37 15.89 -14.79
N PHE A 3 7.52 15.55 -15.77
CA PHE A 3 6.29 14.79 -15.52
C PHE A 3 6.54 13.37 -15.01
N SER A 4 7.54 12.66 -15.53
CA SER A 4 7.83 11.25 -15.16
C SER A 4 8.24 11.09 -13.68
N LEU A 5 9.05 12.02 -13.15
CA LEU A 5 9.41 11.98 -11.72
C LEU A 5 8.22 12.33 -10.83
N LEU A 6 7.45 13.35 -11.21
CA LEU A 6 6.25 13.77 -10.49
C LEU A 6 5.20 12.65 -10.45
N ASP A 7 4.95 11.99 -11.58
CA ASP A 7 4.06 10.83 -11.70
C ASP A 7 4.50 9.69 -10.76
N THR A 8 5.80 9.37 -10.78
CA THR A 8 6.36 8.32 -9.92
C THR A 8 6.13 8.65 -8.44
N ILE A 9 6.40 9.89 -8.04
CA ILE A 9 6.20 10.35 -6.65
C ILE A 9 4.71 10.29 -6.28
N LEU A 10 3.82 10.77 -7.14
CA LEU A 10 2.38 10.77 -6.86
C LEU A 10 1.82 9.36 -6.73
N ILE A 11 2.17 8.45 -7.64
CA ILE A 11 1.76 7.04 -7.58
C ILE A 11 2.33 6.38 -6.32
N ALA A 12 3.60 6.64 -5.99
CA ALA A 12 4.22 6.09 -4.79
C ALA A 12 3.53 6.58 -3.51
N LEU A 13 3.25 7.88 -3.40
CA LEU A 13 2.50 8.48 -2.29
C LEU A 13 1.09 7.91 -2.20
N ASP A 14 0.41 7.73 -3.33
CA ASP A 14 -0.92 7.13 -3.41
C ASP A 14 -0.95 5.72 -2.82
N ARG A 15 0.02 4.88 -3.22
CA ARG A 15 0.16 3.50 -2.73
C ARG A 15 0.56 3.47 -1.27
N LEU A 16 1.44 4.36 -0.83
CA LEU A 16 1.88 4.45 0.57
C LEU A 16 0.75 4.90 1.49
N ALA A 17 -0.10 5.83 1.05
CA ALA A 17 -1.28 6.27 1.78
C ALA A 17 -2.30 5.13 1.92
N LEU A 18 -2.60 4.42 0.83
CA LEU A 18 -3.49 3.26 0.86
C LEU A 18 -2.95 2.15 1.78
N ALA A 19 -1.64 1.85 1.71
CA ALA A 19 -0.98 0.92 2.62
C ALA A 19 -1.08 1.37 4.08
N THR A 20 -0.92 2.66 4.35
CA THR A 20 -1.04 3.21 5.70
C THR A 20 -2.44 3.00 6.28
N ILE A 21 -3.49 3.22 5.49
CA ILE A 21 -4.89 3.01 5.91
C ILE A 21 -5.15 1.52 6.17
N ILE A 22 -4.77 0.63 5.25
CA ILE A 22 -4.94 -0.83 5.40
C ILE A 22 -4.17 -1.34 6.62
N GLY A 23 -2.92 -0.90 6.79
CA GLY A 23 -2.06 -1.28 7.92
C GLY A 23 -2.60 -0.84 9.28
N ALA A 24 -3.00 0.43 9.41
CA ALA A 24 -3.61 0.95 10.62
C ALA A 24 -4.95 0.27 10.93
N SER A 25 -5.73 -0.07 9.89
CA SER A 25 -6.97 -0.83 10.02
C SER A 25 -6.73 -2.26 10.51
N ALA A 26 -5.72 -2.94 9.97
CA ALA A 26 -5.28 -4.26 10.43
C ALA A 26 -4.81 -4.23 11.89
N ALA A 27 -4.26 -3.10 12.36
CA ALA A 27 -3.89 -2.95 13.76
C ALA A 27 -5.09 -2.99 14.72
N PHE A 28 -6.22 -2.37 14.33
CA PHE A 28 -7.45 -2.37 15.13
C PHE A 28 -8.16 -3.73 15.22
N ILE A 29 -8.00 -4.58 14.20
CA ILE A 29 -8.66 -5.88 14.11
C ILE A 29 -7.77 -7.00 14.66
N TRP A 30 -6.49 -7.01 14.24
CA TRP A 30 -5.63 -8.19 14.33
C TRP A 30 -4.45 -8.00 15.28
N LEU A 31 -3.72 -6.89 15.15
CA LEU A 31 -2.45 -6.72 15.87
C LEU A 31 -2.67 -6.45 17.37
N LEU A 32 -3.59 -5.55 17.73
CA LEU A 32 -3.81 -5.13 19.13
C LEU A 32 -5.16 -5.61 19.71
N LYS A 33 -5.15 -6.80 20.33
CA LYS A 33 -6.32 -7.31 21.07
C LYS A 33 -6.49 -6.70 22.45
N ASP A 34 -5.40 -6.34 23.12
CA ASP A 34 -5.45 -5.71 24.45
C ASP A 34 -6.03 -4.28 24.38
N HIS A 35 -7.02 -3.97 25.23
CA HIS A 35 -7.72 -2.69 25.19
C HIS A 35 -6.83 -1.51 25.62
N HIS A 36 -5.99 -1.71 26.64
CA HIS A 36 -5.13 -0.66 27.17
C HIS A 36 -4.03 -0.30 26.17
N ALA A 37 -3.33 -1.30 25.62
CA ALA A 37 -2.33 -1.09 24.57
C ALA A 37 -2.94 -0.45 23.32
N ARG A 38 -4.17 -0.83 22.94
CA ARG A 38 -4.89 -0.20 21.83
C ARG A 38 -5.15 1.28 22.09
N ALA A 39 -5.63 1.65 23.27
CA ALA A 39 -5.90 3.04 23.63
C ALA A 39 -4.64 3.92 23.57
N LEU A 40 -3.47 3.38 23.93
CA LEU A 40 -2.19 4.10 23.87
C LEU A 40 -1.74 4.40 22.43
N VAL A 41 -2.02 3.49 21.49
CA VAL A 41 -1.53 3.57 20.10
C VAL A 41 -2.56 4.24 19.16
N GLN A 42 -3.84 4.14 19.50
CA GLN A 42 -4.98 4.61 18.72
C GLN A 42 -4.87 6.08 18.25
N PRO A 43 -4.44 7.07 19.06
CA PRO A 43 -4.29 8.45 18.59
C PRO A 43 -3.32 8.60 17.42
N LYS A 44 -2.17 7.89 17.46
CA LYS A 44 -1.17 7.94 16.38
C LYS A 44 -1.67 7.26 15.11
N LEU A 45 -2.33 6.10 15.23
CA LEU A 45 -2.93 5.42 14.08
C LEU A 45 -4.05 6.24 13.44
N ARG A 46 -4.85 6.95 14.24
CA ARG A 46 -5.87 7.89 13.73
C ARG A 46 -5.22 9.02 12.94
N PHE A 47 -4.17 9.63 13.49
CA PHE A 47 -3.43 10.69 12.81
C PHE A 47 -2.83 10.20 11.47
N MET A 48 -2.31 8.97 11.43
CA MET A 48 -1.83 8.36 10.19
C MET A 48 -2.95 8.15 9.16
N ILE A 49 -4.12 7.66 9.58
CA ILE A 49 -5.28 7.51 8.69
C ILE A 49 -5.75 8.87 8.17
N ASP A 50 -5.85 9.88 9.04
CA ASP A 50 -6.22 11.25 8.66
C ASP A 50 -5.26 11.80 7.59
N GLY A 51 -3.96 11.72 7.85
CA GLY A 51 -2.94 12.15 6.89
C GLY A 51 -2.99 11.37 5.57
N ALA A 52 -3.16 10.05 5.64
CA ALA A 52 -3.26 9.21 4.45
C ALA A 52 -4.51 9.51 3.60
N LEU A 53 -5.66 9.80 4.24
CA LEU A 53 -6.87 10.22 3.52
C LEU A 53 -6.67 11.56 2.79
N ILE A 54 -5.98 12.51 3.42
CA ILE A 54 -5.63 13.79 2.79
C ILE A 54 -4.69 13.55 1.61
N ILE A 55 -3.67 12.71 1.77
CA ILE A 55 -2.76 12.36 0.67
C ILE A 55 -3.54 11.72 -0.48
N LEU A 56 -4.42 10.74 -0.22
CA LEU A 56 -5.25 10.12 -1.25
C LEU A 56 -6.16 11.11 -1.98
N LEU A 57 -6.71 12.09 -1.25
CA LEU A 57 -7.53 13.14 -1.86
C LEU A 57 -6.69 14.02 -2.80
N ILE A 58 -5.52 14.45 -2.33
CA ILE A 58 -4.59 15.28 -3.11
C ILE A 58 -4.12 14.50 -4.35
N THR A 59 -3.60 13.28 -4.19
CA THR A 59 -3.12 12.47 -5.32
C THR A 59 -4.23 12.19 -6.32
N THR A 60 -5.43 11.83 -5.87
CA THR A 60 -6.59 11.59 -6.75
C THR A 60 -6.94 12.84 -7.56
N THR A 61 -6.89 14.02 -6.95
CA THR A 61 -7.19 15.30 -7.62
C THR A 61 -6.09 15.70 -8.60
N VAL A 62 -4.83 15.62 -8.18
CA VAL A 62 -3.68 16.01 -9.01
C VAL A 62 -3.56 15.08 -10.22
N VAL A 63 -3.79 13.78 -10.05
CA VAL A 63 -3.77 12.81 -11.16
C VAL A 63 -4.85 13.12 -12.21
N LEU A 64 -6.05 13.56 -11.80
CA LEU A 64 -7.07 14.00 -12.76
C LEU A 64 -6.60 15.22 -13.57
N LEU A 65 -6.01 16.20 -12.89
CA LEU A 65 -5.51 17.41 -13.55
C LEU A 65 -4.37 17.08 -14.51
N MET A 66 -3.42 16.23 -14.09
CA MET A 66 -2.32 15.77 -14.93
C MET A 66 -2.82 14.99 -16.15
N ARG A 67 -3.75 14.04 -15.96
CA ARG A 67 -4.34 13.31 -17.08
C ARG A 67 -5.11 14.22 -18.02
N SER A 68 -5.80 15.22 -17.50
CA SER A 68 -6.48 16.22 -18.33
C SER A 68 -5.50 17.05 -19.14
N ALA A 69 -4.37 17.45 -18.54
CA ALA A 69 -3.30 18.15 -19.23
C ALA A 69 -2.71 17.31 -20.37
N THR A 70 -2.40 16.03 -20.10
CA THR A 70 -1.85 15.11 -21.10
C THR A 70 -2.83 14.85 -22.25
N MET A 71 -4.13 14.68 -21.96
CA MET A 71 -5.13 14.41 -23.01
C MET A 71 -5.47 15.65 -23.85
N ALA A 72 -5.37 16.84 -23.27
CA ALA A 72 -5.61 18.10 -23.97
C ALA A 72 -4.34 18.68 -24.63
N ASP A 73 -3.18 18.06 -24.41
CA ASP A 73 -1.86 18.52 -24.87
C ASP A 73 -1.54 19.97 -24.44
N VAL A 74 -1.84 20.27 -23.17
CA VAL A 74 -1.62 21.60 -22.56
C VAL A 74 -0.78 21.50 -21.30
N SER A 75 -0.29 22.65 -20.82
CA SER A 75 0.39 22.73 -19.53
C SER A 75 -0.57 22.42 -18.36
N LEU A 76 -0.02 21.99 -17.22
CA LEU A 76 -0.83 21.66 -16.03
C LEU A 76 -1.71 22.84 -15.55
N LEU A 77 -1.22 24.08 -15.73
CA LEU A 77 -1.93 25.30 -15.33
C LEU A 77 -3.12 25.61 -16.25
N GLU A 78 -3.08 25.15 -17.48
CA GLU A 78 -4.13 25.36 -18.50
C GLU A 78 -5.10 24.17 -18.59
N ALA A 79 -4.87 23.10 -17.82
CA ALA A 79 -5.64 21.87 -17.91
C ALA A 79 -7.04 21.96 -17.28
N PHE A 80 -7.28 22.92 -16.38
CA PHE A 80 -8.53 23.01 -15.61
C PHE A 80 -9.82 23.05 -16.46
N PRO A 81 -9.91 23.82 -17.57
CA PRO A 81 -11.10 23.85 -18.42
C PRO A 81 -11.42 22.51 -19.11
N PHE A 82 -10.44 21.60 -19.21
CA PHE A 82 -10.62 20.30 -19.86
C PHE A 82 -11.09 19.21 -18.90
N VAL A 83 -11.02 19.44 -17.59
CA VAL A 83 -11.33 18.45 -16.55
C VAL A 83 -12.75 17.91 -16.69
N GLU A 84 -13.74 18.79 -16.88
CA GLU A 84 -15.15 18.39 -17.06
C GLU A 84 -15.31 17.45 -18.25
N LYS A 85 -14.76 17.85 -19.41
CA LYS A 85 -14.81 17.03 -20.63
C LYS A 85 -14.13 15.68 -20.44
N VAL A 86 -13.00 15.63 -19.74
CA VAL A 86 -12.28 14.38 -19.46
C VAL A 86 -13.10 13.49 -18.54
N VAL A 87 -13.69 14.02 -17.46
CA VAL A 87 -14.53 13.24 -16.54
C VAL A 87 -15.76 12.67 -17.25
N GLU A 88 -16.43 13.44 -18.10
CA GLU A 88 -17.67 13.03 -18.76
C GLU A 88 -17.49 12.16 -20.00
N LYS A 89 -16.44 12.42 -20.80
CA LYS A 89 -16.31 11.87 -22.16
C LYS A 89 -15.22 10.83 -22.29
N SER A 90 -14.43 10.57 -21.25
CA SER A 90 -13.35 9.57 -21.31
C SER A 90 -13.63 8.34 -20.45
N HIS A 91 -13.12 7.19 -20.89
CA HIS A 91 -13.14 5.97 -20.09
C HIS A 91 -12.40 6.20 -18.75
N PHE A 92 -11.24 6.84 -18.79
CA PHE A 92 -10.48 7.19 -17.58
C PHE A 92 -11.32 8.01 -16.59
N GLY A 93 -12.06 9.00 -17.07
CA GLY A 93 -12.94 9.86 -16.28
C GLY A 93 -13.99 9.09 -15.50
N SER A 94 -14.63 8.10 -16.12
CA SER A 94 -15.62 7.24 -15.44
C SER A 94 -15.01 6.40 -14.30
N LEU A 95 -13.81 5.86 -14.50
CA LEU A 95 -13.10 5.08 -13.48
C LEU A 95 -12.58 5.96 -12.34
N TRP A 96 -12.06 7.13 -12.70
CA TRP A 96 -11.66 8.15 -11.75
C TRP A 96 -12.85 8.59 -10.89
N ALA A 97 -14.02 8.81 -11.48
CA ALA A 97 -15.23 9.17 -10.73
C ALA A 97 -15.64 8.07 -9.76
N GLY A 98 -15.61 6.80 -10.19
CA GLY A 98 -15.84 5.64 -9.31
C GLY A 98 -14.87 5.60 -8.12
N ARG A 99 -13.58 5.84 -8.38
CA ARG A 99 -12.55 5.97 -7.35
C ARG A 99 -12.81 7.14 -6.39
N ALA A 100 -13.17 8.30 -6.92
CA ALA A 100 -13.45 9.50 -6.13
C ALA A 100 -14.66 9.30 -5.22
N ILE A 101 -15.73 8.67 -5.72
CA ILE A 101 -16.90 8.28 -4.94
C ILE A 101 -16.49 7.32 -3.82
N ALA A 102 -15.71 6.28 -4.13
CA ALA A 102 -15.22 5.34 -3.12
C ALA A 102 -14.40 6.04 -2.02
N LEU A 103 -13.55 7.01 -2.39
CA LEU A 103 -12.79 7.81 -1.45
C LEU A 103 -13.68 8.70 -0.57
N VAL A 104 -14.67 9.39 -1.15
CA VAL A 104 -15.64 10.20 -0.40
C VAL A 104 -16.43 9.34 0.60
N ILE A 105 -16.86 8.14 0.20
CA ILE A 105 -17.50 7.18 1.09
C ILE A 105 -16.55 6.78 2.23
N MET A 106 -15.30 6.46 1.92
CA MET A 106 -14.29 6.09 2.93
C MET A 106 -14.03 7.23 3.92
N MET A 107 -13.88 8.47 3.45
CA MET A 107 -13.69 9.65 4.29
C MET A 107 -14.90 9.90 5.17
N THR A 108 -16.12 9.84 4.61
CA THR A 108 -17.37 10.04 5.34
C THR A 108 -17.53 8.98 6.43
N LEU A 109 -17.34 7.71 6.07
CA LEU A 109 -17.34 6.59 7.00
C LEU A 109 -16.32 6.82 8.14
N TRP A 110 -15.10 7.23 7.80
CA TRP A 110 -14.06 7.50 8.77
C TRP A 110 -14.47 8.59 9.77
N LEU A 111 -15.11 9.69 9.32
CA LEU A 111 -15.59 10.76 10.20
C LEU A 111 -16.57 10.25 11.28
N PHE A 112 -17.42 9.28 10.96
CA PHE A 112 -18.37 8.70 11.91
C PHE A 112 -17.72 7.73 12.90
N ILE A 113 -16.73 6.96 12.46
CA ILE A 113 -16.14 5.87 13.27
C ILE A 113 -14.81 6.25 13.95
N ARG A 114 -14.18 7.36 13.57
CA ARG A 114 -12.85 7.80 14.05
C ARG A 114 -12.78 8.08 15.55
N LYS A 115 -13.91 8.28 16.25
CA LYS A 115 -13.90 8.60 17.70
C LYS A 115 -13.83 7.36 18.60
N THR A 116 -14.45 6.26 18.18
CA THR A 116 -14.52 5.00 18.95
C THR A 116 -13.56 3.95 18.40
N THR A 117 -13.29 3.95 17.08
CA THR A 117 -12.51 2.95 16.32
C THR A 117 -12.61 1.52 16.87
N PRO A 118 -13.82 0.94 16.96
CA PRO A 118 -13.99 -0.48 17.23
C PRO A 118 -13.29 -1.34 16.16
N PRO A 119 -13.07 -2.64 16.41
CA PRO A 119 -12.52 -3.55 15.38
C PRO A 119 -13.29 -3.51 14.05
N LEU A 120 -14.63 -3.33 14.11
CA LEU A 120 -15.48 -3.15 12.92
C LEU A 120 -15.01 -2.00 12.02
N SER A 121 -14.45 -0.93 12.58
CA SER A 121 -13.91 0.19 11.79
C SER A 121 -12.80 -0.25 10.86
N GLY A 122 -11.92 -1.14 11.32
CA GLY A 122 -10.85 -1.67 10.48
C GLY A 122 -11.39 -2.51 9.33
N VAL A 123 -12.46 -3.30 9.55
CA VAL A 123 -13.09 -4.11 8.49
C VAL A 123 -13.67 -3.22 7.41
N LEU A 124 -14.42 -2.18 7.82
CA LEU A 124 -15.04 -1.26 6.88
C LEU A 124 -14.01 -0.44 6.09
N LEU A 125 -12.90 -0.02 6.72
CA LEU A 125 -11.82 0.69 6.04
C LEU A 125 -11.03 -0.20 5.08
N ILE A 126 -10.79 -1.46 5.42
CA ILE A 126 -10.15 -2.42 4.50
C ILE A 126 -11.06 -2.68 3.30
N ALA A 127 -12.37 -2.85 3.52
CA ALA A 127 -13.34 -3.03 2.43
C ALA A 127 -13.39 -1.78 1.51
N ALA A 128 -13.43 -0.58 2.08
CA ALA A 128 -13.38 0.65 1.30
C ALA A 128 -12.04 0.82 0.54
N SER A 129 -10.92 0.43 1.15
CA SER A 129 -9.60 0.42 0.52
C SER A 129 -9.53 -0.57 -0.65
N ALA A 130 -10.23 -1.70 -0.56
CA ALA A 130 -10.32 -2.67 -1.66
C ALA A 130 -11.04 -2.09 -2.88
N ALA A 131 -12.10 -1.29 -2.67
CA ALA A 131 -12.76 -0.57 -3.76
C ALA A 131 -11.82 0.45 -4.42
N ILE A 132 -11.01 1.17 -3.64
CA ILE A 132 -10.00 2.08 -4.18
C ILE A 132 -8.93 1.31 -4.98
N ALA A 133 -8.40 0.21 -4.43
CA ALA A 133 -7.43 -0.64 -5.11
C ALA A 133 -7.97 -1.21 -6.44
N PHE A 134 -9.25 -1.56 -6.48
CA PHE A 134 -9.94 -2.00 -7.68
C PHE A 134 -9.93 -0.94 -8.78
N TYR A 135 -10.31 0.30 -8.47
CA TYR A 135 -10.28 1.38 -9.46
C TYR A 135 -8.86 1.77 -9.87
N ILE A 136 -7.89 1.69 -8.96
CA ILE A 136 -6.47 1.85 -9.29
C ILE A 136 -6.07 0.85 -10.37
N SER A 137 -6.39 -0.43 -10.16
CA SER A 137 -6.08 -1.48 -11.12
C SER A 137 -6.83 -1.24 -12.44
N ALA A 138 -8.10 -0.84 -12.38
CA ALA A 138 -8.91 -0.59 -13.56
C ALA A 138 -8.37 0.57 -14.41
N THR A 139 -7.72 1.56 -13.79
CA THR A 139 -7.06 2.67 -14.51
C THR A 139 -5.65 2.35 -15.02
N SER A 140 -5.16 1.14 -14.75
CA SER A 140 -3.87 0.65 -15.25
C SER A 140 -4.09 -0.30 -16.44
N HIS A 141 -3.01 -0.74 -17.08
CA HIS A 141 -3.08 -1.72 -18.17
C HIS A 141 -3.84 -3.01 -17.82
N ALA A 142 -3.88 -3.40 -16.54
CA ALA A 142 -4.65 -4.56 -16.09
C ALA A 142 -6.17 -4.38 -16.29
N GLY A 143 -6.64 -3.15 -16.45
CA GLY A 143 -8.04 -2.82 -16.73
C GLY A 143 -8.38 -2.71 -18.22
N ASP A 144 -7.39 -2.79 -19.13
CA ASP A 144 -7.60 -2.57 -20.57
C ASP A 144 -8.55 -3.63 -21.18
N GLU A 145 -8.50 -4.86 -20.67
CA GLU A 145 -9.41 -5.94 -21.08
C GLU A 145 -10.80 -5.89 -20.39
N GLY A 146 -10.97 -5.03 -19.39
CA GLY A 146 -12.24 -4.82 -18.68
C GLY A 146 -12.15 -4.88 -17.16
N LEU A 147 -13.25 -4.51 -16.49
CA LEU A 147 -13.29 -4.32 -15.04
C LEU A 147 -13.29 -5.60 -14.21
N PHE A 148 -13.91 -6.67 -14.71
CA PHE A 148 -14.05 -7.93 -13.97
C PHE A 148 -13.28 -9.08 -14.63
N THR A 149 -12.22 -8.75 -15.34
CA THR A 149 -11.29 -9.72 -15.92
C THR A 149 -10.36 -10.30 -14.86
N LEU A 150 -9.74 -11.44 -15.18
CA LEU A 150 -8.75 -12.07 -14.31
C LEU A 150 -7.58 -11.12 -14.02
N ASP A 151 -7.15 -10.35 -15.02
CA ASP A 151 -6.04 -9.41 -14.95
C ASP A 151 -6.31 -8.28 -13.96
N ASN A 152 -7.47 -7.62 -14.10
CA ASN A 152 -7.84 -6.54 -13.19
C ASN A 152 -8.01 -7.05 -11.75
N LEU A 153 -8.63 -8.21 -11.56
CA LEU A 153 -8.84 -8.79 -10.23
C LEU A 153 -7.52 -9.27 -9.59
N THR A 154 -6.62 -9.85 -10.39
CA THR A 154 -5.29 -10.28 -9.95
C THR A 154 -4.45 -9.08 -9.53
N ASN A 155 -4.40 -8.03 -10.35
CA ASN A 155 -3.65 -6.82 -10.03
C ASN A 155 -4.27 -6.04 -8.85
N SER A 156 -5.59 -5.98 -8.75
CA SER A 156 -6.28 -5.44 -7.56
C SER A 156 -5.87 -6.19 -6.29
N THR A 157 -5.87 -7.52 -6.35
CA THR A 157 -5.48 -8.38 -5.23
C THR A 157 -3.99 -8.21 -4.89
N HIS A 158 -3.13 -8.05 -5.90
CA HIS A 158 -1.71 -7.75 -5.71
C HIS A 158 -1.51 -6.44 -4.95
N ILE A 159 -2.23 -5.38 -5.35
CA ILE A 159 -2.18 -4.07 -4.68
C ILE A 159 -2.63 -4.18 -3.23
N ILE A 160 -3.75 -4.86 -2.96
CA ILE A 160 -4.27 -5.06 -1.60
C ILE A 160 -3.26 -5.87 -0.76
N GLY A 161 -2.70 -6.95 -1.31
CA GLY A 161 -1.68 -7.76 -0.65
C GLY A 161 -0.43 -6.96 -0.29
N GLY A 162 0.07 -6.16 -1.23
CA GLY A 162 1.23 -5.28 -1.00
C GLY A 162 0.96 -4.23 0.06
N CYS A 163 -0.21 -3.59 -0.01
CA CYS A 163 -0.66 -2.62 0.98
C CYS A 163 -0.84 -3.23 2.37
N LEU A 164 -1.35 -4.47 2.46
CA LEU A 164 -1.47 -5.20 3.72
C LEU A 164 -0.10 -5.55 4.30
N TRP A 165 0.82 -6.04 3.47
CA TRP A 165 2.16 -6.44 3.91
C TRP A 165 2.96 -5.24 4.47
N GLY A 166 3.20 -4.22 3.64
CA GLY A 166 3.99 -3.06 4.05
C GLY A 166 3.24 -2.13 4.99
N GLY A 167 1.93 -1.98 4.82
CA GLY A 167 1.08 -1.23 5.73
C GLY A 167 1.11 -1.78 7.15
N ALA A 168 1.02 -3.11 7.32
CA ALA A 168 1.12 -3.73 8.63
C ALA A 168 2.49 -3.50 9.28
N VAL A 169 3.57 -3.53 8.50
CA VAL A 169 4.93 -3.19 8.97
C VAL A 169 4.99 -1.75 9.49
N ILE A 170 4.49 -0.78 8.72
CA ILE A 170 4.45 0.64 9.09
C ILE A 170 3.59 0.87 10.34
N ALA A 171 2.38 0.30 10.38
CA ALA A 171 1.51 0.39 11.55
C ALA A 171 2.18 -0.22 12.79
N TYR A 172 2.86 -1.35 12.62
CA TYR A 172 3.54 -2.02 13.72
C TYR A 172 4.75 -1.24 14.23
N LEU A 173 5.47 -0.51 13.39
CA LEU A 173 6.51 0.42 13.85
C LEU A 173 5.97 1.47 14.84
N VAL A 174 4.75 1.96 14.61
CA VAL A 174 4.07 2.87 15.54
C VAL A 174 3.62 2.16 16.81
N ILE A 175 3.14 0.92 16.70
CA ILE A 175 2.79 0.08 17.87
C ILE A 175 4.02 -0.13 18.75
N ILE A 176 5.10 -0.69 18.21
CA ILE A 176 6.28 -1.04 18.99
C ILE A 176 6.99 0.19 19.55
N SER A 177 7.11 1.27 18.79
CA SER A 177 7.73 2.51 19.28
C SER A 177 6.94 3.13 20.43
N THR A 178 5.62 3.04 20.41
CA THR A 178 4.76 3.57 21.47
C THR A 178 4.77 2.69 22.71
N LEU A 179 4.62 1.37 22.55
CA LEU A 179 4.53 0.43 23.68
C LEU A 179 5.87 0.22 24.39
N ARG A 180 7.01 0.33 23.68
CA ARG A 180 8.35 0.23 24.30
C ARG A 180 8.67 1.38 25.25
N GLN A 181 8.02 2.53 25.10
CA GLN A 181 8.21 3.72 25.95
C GLN A 181 7.39 3.65 27.26
N GLN A 182 6.56 2.62 27.42
CA GLN A 182 5.68 2.47 28.57
C GLN A 182 6.36 1.62 29.65
N SER A 183 5.67 0.61 30.17
CA SER A 183 6.20 -0.30 31.19
C SER A 183 6.65 -1.64 30.60
N ASN A 184 7.48 -2.36 31.38
CA ASN A 184 7.86 -3.74 31.06
C ASN A 184 6.65 -4.68 30.90
N ALA A 185 5.48 -4.34 31.48
CA ALA A 185 4.25 -5.11 31.32
C ALA A 185 3.77 -5.15 29.85
N MET A 186 4.07 -4.12 29.06
CA MET A 186 3.72 -4.06 27.64
C MET A 186 4.57 -5.00 26.78
N HIS A 187 5.70 -5.49 27.28
CA HIS A 187 6.61 -6.37 26.51
C HIS A 187 5.92 -7.66 26.05
N LYS A 188 5.07 -8.26 26.90
CA LYS A 188 4.28 -9.45 26.53
C LYS A 188 3.31 -9.16 25.37
N ILE A 189 2.73 -7.96 25.34
CA ILE A 189 1.84 -7.51 24.26
C ILE A 189 2.64 -7.31 22.97
N ILE A 190 3.84 -6.73 23.06
CA ILE A 190 4.74 -6.60 21.90
C ILE A 190 5.11 -7.98 21.35
N CYS A 191 5.51 -8.95 22.16
CA CYS A 191 5.84 -10.29 21.66
C CYS A 191 4.65 -10.97 20.97
N SER A 192 3.48 -10.97 21.62
CA SER A 192 2.28 -11.61 21.07
C SER A 192 1.71 -10.89 19.83
N SER A 193 1.84 -9.57 19.74
CA SER A 193 1.43 -8.81 18.56
C SER A 193 2.44 -8.93 17.41
N ALA A 194 3.74 -9.14 17.69
CA ALA A 194 4.76 -9.40 16.68
C ALA A 194 4.51 -10.73 15.96
N ASP A 195 4.11 -11.77 16.71
CA ASP A 195 3.73 -13.06 16.13
C ASP A 195 2.51 -12.94 15.18
N ARG A 196 1.53 -12.12 15.57
CA ARG A 196 0.38 -11.80 14.72
C ARG A 196 0.76 -10.99 13.49
N LEU A 197 1.70 -10.06 13.61
CA LEU A 197 2.27 -9.34 12.46
C LEU A 197 2.94 -10.34 11.51
N SER A 198 3.79 -11.23 11.99
CA SER A 198 4.46 -12.23 11.15
C SER A 198 3.46 -13.16 10.46
N SER A 199 2.40 -13.56 11.15
CA SER A 199 1.33 -14.37 10.55
C SER A 199 0.60 -13.60 9.44
N LEU A 200 0.22 -12.34 9.69
CA LEU A 200 -0.44 -11.49 8.71
C LEU A 200 0.47 -11.21 7.49
N ALA A 201 1.74 -10.90 7.74
CA ALA A 201 2.74 -10.67 6.71
C ALA A 201 2.99 -11.92 5.86
N THR A 202 2.92 -13.12 6.43
CA THR A 202 3.05 -14.37 5.67
C THR A 202 1.89 -14.56 4.69
N VAL A 203 0.65 -14.30 5.14
CA VAL A 203 -0.53 -14.38 4.27
C VAL A 203 -0.46 -13.32 3.18
N ALA A 204 -0.12 -12.08 3.54
CA ALA A 204 0.04 -10.99 2.58
C ALA A 204 1.14 -11.27 1.54
N LEU A 205 2.27 -11.84 1.98
CA LEU A 205 3.36 -12.26 1.11
C LEU A 205 2.92 -13.35 0.12
N ALA A 206 2.17 -14.36 0.58
CA ALA A 206 1.65 -15.41 -0.29
C ALA A 206 0.73 -14.84 -1.37
N LEU A 207 -0.14 -13.90 -1.02
CA LEU A 207 -0.98 -13.17 -1.99
C LEU A 207 -0.14 -12.38 -2.99
N VAL A 208 0.86 -11.62 -2.52
CA VAL A 208 1.73 -10.81 -3.38
C VAL A 208 2.55 -11.67 -4.34
N ILE A 209 3.12 -12.78 -3.88
CA ILE A 209 3.91 -13.69 -4.74
C ILE A 209 3.01 -14.34 -5.79
N SER A 210 1.89 -14.94 -5.38
CA SER A 210 0.99 -15.63 -6.31
C SER A 210 0.44 -14.69 -7.38
N THR A 211 -0.10 -13.54 -6.98
CA THR A 211 -0.62 -12.54 -7.93
C THR A 211 0.50 -11.85 -8.73
N GLY A 212 1.68 -11.66 -8.14
CA GLY A 212 2.83 -11.07 -8.82
C GLY A 212 3.37 -11.95 -9.94
N LEU A 213 3.40 -13.27 -9.73
CA LEU A 213 3.76 -14.25 -10.75
C LEU A 213 2.75 -14.25 -11.90
N LEU A 214 1.45 -14.24 -11.59
CA LEU A 214 0.39 -14.15 -12.60
C LEU A 214 0.48 -12.85 -13.42
N ASN A 215 0.64 -11.71 -12.75
CA ASN A 215 0.83 -10.42 -13.42
C ASN A 215 2.09 -10.40 -14.30
N ALA A 216 3.19 -11.01 -13.85
CA ALA A 216 4.41 -11.11 -14.66
C ALA A 216 4.22 -12.02 -15.87
N TRP A 217 3.52 -13.14 -15.71
CA TRP A 217 3.24 -14.11 -16.77
C TRP A 217 2.39 -13.50 -17.90
N HIS A 218 1.43 -12.65 -17.58
CA HIS A 218 0.60 -11.98 -18.61
C HIS A 218 1.31 -10.78 -19.27
N ARG A 219 2.33 -10.21 -18.62
CA ARG A 219 2.99 -8.97 -19.09
C ARG A 219 4.32 -9.19 -19.81
N LEU A 220 4.94 -10.36 -19.67
CA LEU A 220 6.19 -10.69 -20.37
C LEU A 220 5.86 -11.66 -21.49
N GLU A 221 6.13 -11.28 -22.74
CA GLU A 221 5.92 -12.17 -23.88
C GLU A 221 7.04 -13.22 -23.97
N THR A 222 8.26 -12.80 -23.60
CA THR A 222 9.44 -13.67 -23.55
C THR A 222 10.25 -13.49 -22.26
N ILE A 223 10.98 -14.54 -21.86
CA ILE A 223 11.90 -14.47 -20.71
C ILE A 223 13.05 -13.49 -21.00
N ALA A 224 13.42 -13.29 -22.27
CA ALA A 224 14.49 -12.41 -22.68
C ALA A 224 14.22 -10.93 -22.34
N GLU A 225 12.95 -10.51 -22.36
CA GLU A 225 12.55 -9.15 -21.97
C GLU A 225 12.97 -8.78 -20.55
N LEU A 226 13.16 -9.75 -19.66
CA LEU A 226 13.61 -9.51 -18.28
C LEU A 226 14.95 -8.78 -18.20
N TRP A 227 15.86 -9.00 -19.15
CA TRP A 227 17.18 -8.38 -19.16
C TRP A 227 17.46 -7.54 -20.41
N GLN A 228 16.54 -7.51 -21.38
CA GLN A 228 16.67 -6.72 -22.60
C GLN A 228 15.89 -5.41 -22.57
N THR A 229 14.95 -5.24 -21.63
CA THR A 229 14.09 -4.05 -21.55
C THR A 229 14.26 -3.31 -20.22
N ASP A 230 14.05 -2.00 -20.23
CA ASP A 230 14.04 -1.18 -19.01
C ASP A 230 12.96 -1.64 -18.02
N TYR A 231 11.81 -2.08 -18.55
CA TYR A 231 10.73 -2.68 -17.77
C TYR A 231 11.19 -3.96 -17.05
N GLY A 232 11.82 -4.87 -17.79
CA GLY A 232 12.35 -6.14 -17.25
C GLY A 232 13.41 -5.93 -16.18
N ILE A 233 14.37 -5.04 -16.43
CA ILE A 233 15.43 -4.70 -15.46
C ILE A 233 14.82 -4.13 -14.18
N THR A 234 13.90 -3.18 -14.31
CA THR A 234 13.20 -2.57 -13.16
C THR A 234 12.41 -3.63 -12.37
N LEU A 235 11.76 -4.57 -13.07
CA LEU A 235 11.04 -5.69 -12.46
C LEU A 235 11.98 -6.63 -11.70
N MET A 236 13.15 -6.95 -12.25
CA MET A 236 14.17 -7.76 -11.59
C MET A 236 14.70 -7.08 -10.32
N ILE A 237 14.99 -5.78 -10.38
CA ILE A 237 15.43 -5.00 -9.21
C ILE A 237 14.34 -5.02 -8.13
N LYS A 238 13.08 -4.77 -8.49
CA LYS A 238 11.94 -4.85 -7.57
C LYS A 238 11.84 -6.23 -6.92
N PHE A 239 11.98 -7.29 -7.71
CA PHE A 239 11.94 -8.67 -7.22
C PHE A 239 13.08 -8.96 -6.23
N ALA A 240 14.31 -8.49 -6.50
CA ALA A 240 15.43 -8.64 -5.59
C ALA A 240 15.15 -7.99 -4.21
N PHE A 241 14.55 -6.79 -4.19
CA PHE A 241 14.14 -6.15 -2.95
C PHE A 241 13.03 -6.91 -2.22
N VAL A 242 12.07 -7.49 -2.93
CA VAL A 242 11.03 -8.36 -2.34
C VAL A 242 11.65 -9.58 -1.69
N VAL A 243 12.62 -10.24 -2.35
CA VAL A 243 13.36 -11.38 -1.79
C VAL A 243 14.15 -10.98 -0.55
N MET A 244 14.82 -9.82 -0.58
CA MET A 244 15.55 -9.30 0.58
C MET A 244 14.61 -9.08 1.78
N MET A 245 13.46 -8.42 1.56
CA MET A 245 12.45 -8.19 2.60
C MET A 245 11.85 -9.51 3.11
N MET A 246 11.69 -10.51 2.25
CA MET A 246 11.25 -11.86 2.64
C MET A 246 12.27 -12.57 3.55
N VAL A 247 13.57 -12.52 3.23
CA VAL A 247 14.64 -13.10 4.05
C VAL A 247 14.72 -12.42 5.43
N ILE A 248 14.56 -11.10 5.47
CA ILE A 248 14.49 -10.34 6.72
C ILE A 248 13.23 -10.74 7.51
N GLY A 249 12.07 -10.84 6.85
CA GLY A 249 10.82 -11.30 7.46
C GLY A 249 10.91 -12.71 8.04
N ALA A 250 11.58 -13.64 7.34
CA ALA A 250 11.85 -14.99 7.84
C ALA A 250 12.76 -14.94 9.07
N SER A 251 13.83 -14.13 9.04
CA SER A 251 14.71 -13.90 10.19
C SER A 251 13.96 -13.31 11.39
N ASN A 252 13.03 -12.40 11.14
CA ASN A 252 12.14 -11.84 12.16
C ASN A 252 11.30 -12.95 12.81
N ARG A 253 10.65 -13.79 12.00
CA ARG A 253 9.77 -14.88 12.46
C ARG A 253 10.50 -15.97 13.23
N PHE A 254 11.63 -16.46 12.71
CA PHE A 254 12.29 -17.65 13.24
C PHE A 254 13.40 -17.37 14.26
N ILE A 255 13.95 -16.15 14.29
CA ILE A 255 15.11 -15.82 15.12
C ILE A 255 14.79 -14.68 16.09
N ILE A 256 14.33 -13.54 15.58
CA ILE A 256 14.24 -12.31 16.39
C ILE A 256 13.03 -12.34 17.34
N ILE A 257 11.84 -12.70 16.85
CA ILE A 257 10.62 -12.77 17.67
C ILE A 257 10.76 -13.81 18.79
N PRO A 258 11.25 -15.05 18.54
CA PRO A 258 11.52 -16.02 19.62
C PRO A 258 12.55 -15.52 20.64
N ALA A 259 13.57 -14.75 20.21
CA ALA A 259 14.54 -14.17 21.13
C ALA A 259 13.92 -13.07 22.02
N MET A 260 12.92 -12.33 21.54
CA MET A 260 12.22 -11.29 22.31
C MET A 260 11.46 -11.86 23.50
N THR A 261 10.91 -13.08 23.39
CA THR A 261 10.22 -13.74 24.51
C THR A 261 11.13 -13.98 25.72
N GLY A 262 12.42 -14.25 25.50
CA GLY A 262 13.40 -14.44 26.58
C GLY A 262 14.20 -13.18 26.95
N LYS A 263 14.29 -12.18 26.07
CA LYS A 263 15.17 -11.00 26.26
C LYS A 263 14.46 -9.70 25.84
N PRO A 264 13.93 -8.89 26.78
CA PRO A 264 13.26 -7.63 26.46
C PRO A 264 14.09 -6.64 25.62
N ALA A 265 15.41 -6.64 25.81
CA ALA A 265 16.35 -5.83 25.02
C ALA A 265 16.32 -6.14 23.52
N ALA A 266 15.92 -7.35 23.11
CA ALA A 266 15.83 -7.75 21.70
C ALA A 266 14.69 -7.02 20.95
N SER A 267 13.73 -6.42 21.66
CA SER A 267 12.66 -5.59 21.05
C SER A 267 13.23 -4.39 20.29
N GLY A 268 14.35 -3.83 20.74
CA GLY A 268 15.03 -2.73 20.05
C GLY A 268 15.68 -3.16 18.75
N ARG A 269 16.25 -4.37 18.71
CA ARG A 269 16.77 -4.97 17.48
C ARG A 269 15.64 -5.23 16.48
N PHE A 270 14.52 -5.80 16.94
CA PHE A 270 13.35 -6.03 16.11
C PHE A 270 12.82 -4.73 15.50
N GLN A 271 12.69 -3.66 16.29
CA GLN A 271 12.26 -2.36 15.76
C GLN A 271 13.19 -1.83 14.66
N ARG A 272 14.53 -1.93 14.83
CA ARG A 272 15.48 -1.48 13.79
C ARG A 272 15.36 -2.30 12.51
N VAL A 273 15.26 -3.63 12.63
CA VAL A 273 15.08 -4.51 11.47
C VAL A 273 13.76 -4.22 10.77
N LEU A 274 12.69 -3.99 11.53
CA LEU A 274 11.40 -3.60 10.98
C LEU A 274 11.42 -2.22 10.30
N SER A 275 12.26 -1.30 10.77
CA SER A 275 12.50 -0.02 10.09
C SER A 275 13.20 -0.22 8.75
N LEU A 276 14.13 -1.19 8.64
CA LEU A 276 14.69 -1.57 7.34
C LEU A 276 13.61 -2.16 6.43
N ASP A 277 12.74 -3.05 6.93
CA ASP A 277 11.62 -3.58 6.15
C ASP A 277 10.70 -2.47 5.63
N ALA A 278 10.42 -1.43 6.43
CA ALA A 278 9.63 -0.29 5.99
C ALA A 278 10.32 0.53 4.88
N LEU A 279 11.65 0.73 4.98
CA LEU A 279 12.42 1.41 3.94
C LEU A 279 12.45 0.59 2.65
N LEU A 280 12.65 -0.74 2.74
CA LEU A 280 12.58 -1.65 1.60
C LEU A 280 11.20 -1.60 0.94
N PHE A 281 10.12 -1.59 1.73
CA PHE A 281 8.77 -1.46 1.21
C PHE A 281 8.55 -0.14 0.45
N ILE A 282 9.03 0.99 0.98
CA ILE A 282 8.97 2.28 0.29
C ILE A 282 9.71 2.21 -1.04
N THR A 283 10.92 1.64 -1.06
CA THR A 283 11.68 1.42 -2.30
C THR A 283 10.91 0.55 -3.31
N ILE A 284 10.30 -0.56 -2.86
CA ILE A 284 9.48 -1.45 -3.70
C ILE A 284 8.28 -0.70 -4.28
N ILE A 285 7.63 0.18 -3.52
CA ILE A 285 6.53 1.03 -4.00
C ILE A 285 7.02 1.99 -5.09
N CYS A 286 8.17 2.66 -4.89
CA CYS A 286 8.71 3.57 -5.89
C CYS A 286 9.05 2.83 -7.20
N LEU A 287 9.63 1.64 -7.11
CA LEU A 287 9.90 0.80 -8.29
C LEU A 287 8.59 0.33 -8.95
N ALA A 288 7.57 -0.01 -8.15
CA ALA A 288 6.26 -0.37 -8.68
C ALA A 288 5.57 0.81 -9.39
N ALA A 289 5.74 2.03 -8.90
CA ALA A 289 5.26 3.24 -9.54
C ALA A 289 5.95 3.48 -10.89
N ALA A 290 7.28 3.34 -10.94
CA ALA A 290 8.05 3.44 -12.18
C ALA A 290 7.60 2.40 -13.24
N LEU A 291 7.41 1.14 -12.84
CA LEU A 291 6.89 0.07 -13.71
C LEU A 291 5.48 0.37 -14.24
N GLY A 292 4.67 1.11 -13.49
CA GLY A 292 3.33 1.52 -13.91
C GLY A 292 3.36 2.59 -15.02
N ILE A 293 4.43 3.37 -15.10
CA ILE A 293 4.61 4.45 -16.08
C ILE A 293 5.24 3.92 -17.38
N GLN A 294 6.18 2.99 -17.28
CA GLN A 294 6.93 2.46 -18.44
C GLN A 294 6.08 1.68 -19.45
N GLY A 295 4.91 1.15 -19.05
CA GLY A 295 4.11 0.25 -19.89
C GLY A 295 4.81 -1.08 -20.23
N PRO A 296 4.10 -2.13 -20.63
CA PRO A 296 4.71 -3.27 -21.33
C PRO A 296 4.98 -2.89 -22.79
N GLY A 297 6.23 -3.04 -23.27
CA GLY A 297 6.55 -2.96 -24.71
C GLY A 297 7.10 -1.64 -25.27
N GLU A 298 7.57 -0.71 -24.44
CA GLU A 298 8.44 0.37 -24.94
C GLU A 298 9.82 -0.23 -25.31
N HIS A 299 9.92 -0.68 -26.56
CA HIS A 299 11.15 -1.04 -27.25
C HIS A 299 11.87 0.21 -27.79
#